data_AF-A0A2N2PPI0-F1
#
_entry.id   AF-A0A2N2PPI0-F1
#
_cell.length_a   1.000
_cell.length_b   1.000
_cell.length_c   1.000
_cell.angle_alpha   90.00
_cell.angle_beta   90.00
_cell.angle_gamma   90.00
#
_symmetry.space_group_name_H-M   'P 1'
#
loop_
_entity.id
_entity.type
_entity.pdbx_description
1 polymer ?
#
loop_
_entity_poly.entity_id
_entity_poly.type
_entity_poly.pdbx_seq_one_letter_code
_entity_poly.pdbx_strand_id
1 'polypeptide(L)'
;MTDTLTTTSRKTMNVSFALPDAATAADSALAEALASCARKMHLADAGAVLTHLQRGDRTARAYFEYDLAQRVAEHLGALDEEVRAVYLYDAEATPEDSVFGEVAPSLIHLIVWAQRETKALNSLIVALERALVQRYAERIGAPGLMCLLDTQIVDDAQVNARTGYGALLASLHHRPVQVWKR
;
A
#
# COMPACT_ATOMS: atom_id res chain seq x y z
N MET A 1 55.54 -32.73 -1.16
CA MET A 1 54.22 -32.80 -0.50
C MET A 1 54.11 -31.64 0.46
N THR A 2 53.38 -30.59 0.06
CA THR A 2 52.38 -29.81 0.83
C THR A 2 52.01 -28.58 0.00
N ASP A 3 50.83 -28.64 -0.62
CA ASP A 3 50.16 -27.54 -1.30
C ASP A 3 49.67 -26.51 -0.27
N THR A 4 49.92 -25.23 -0.55
CA THR A 4 49.38 -24.10 0.20
C THR A 4 48.19 -23.53 -0.56
N LEU A 5 46.97 -23.90 -0.16
CA LEU A 5 45.73 -23.34 -0.71
C LEU A 5 45.43 -21.99 -0.04
N THR A 6 45.73 -20.91 -0.76
CA THR A 6 45.34 -19.54 -0.40
C THR A 6 43.83 -19.39 -0.56
N THR A 7 43.10 -19.35 0.55
CA THR A 7 41.66 -19.09 0.56
C THR A 7 41.42 -17.59 0.46
N THR A 8 41.07 -17.11 -0.74
CA THR A 8 40.57 -15.75 -0.97
C THR A 8 39.16 -15.62 -0.36
N SER A 9 39.07 -14.95 0.79
CA SER A 9 37.79 -14.57 1.40
C SER A 9 37.11 -13.51 0.52
N ARG A 10 36.05 -13.94 -0.19
CA ARG A 10 35.21 -13.07 -1.00
C ARG A 10 34.23 -12.37 -0.06
N LYS A 11 34.52 -11.11 0.26
CA LYS A 11 33.63 -10.20 0.98
C LYS A 11 32.34 -10.04 0.15
N THR A 12 31.29 -10.75 0.53
CA THR A 12 29.95 -10.60 -0.04
C THR A 12 29.47 -9.20 0.30
N MET A 13 29.57 -8.27 -0.65
CA MET A 13 28.90 -6.99 -0.55
C MET A 13 27.41 -7.28 -0.52
N ASN A 14 26.79 -7.01 0.63
CA ASN A 14 25.35 -7.00 0.79
C ASN A 14 24.84 -5.76 0.03
N VAL A 15 24.61 -5.93 -1.28
CA VAL A 15 24.04 -4.88 -2.12
C VAL A 15 22.56 -4.80 -1.79
N SER A 16 22.23 -3.93 -0.83
CA SER A 16 20.87 -3.48 -0.63
C SER A 16 20.46 -2.66 -1.84
N PHE A 17 19.84 -3.30 -2.83
CA PHE A 17 18.98 -2.62 -3.80
C PHE A 17 17.73 -2.15 -3.05
N ALA A 18 17.89 -1.16 -2.17
CA ALA A 18 16.79 -0.30 -1.83
C ALA A 18 16.53 0.50 -3.11
N LEU A 19 15.48 0.13 -3.85
CA LEU A 19 14.97 0.98 -4.92
C LEU A 19 14.85 2.40 -4.34
N PRO A 20 15.62 3.38 -4.83
CA PRO A 20 15.65 4.73 -4.26
C PRO A 20 14.28 5.46 -4.31
N ASP A 21 13.28 4.84 -4.94
CA ASP A 21 11.91 5.36 -5.11
C ASP A 21 10.95 5.00 -3.96
N ALA A 22 10.96 3.77 -3.42
CA ALA A 22 9.85 3.27 -2.62
C ALA A 22 9.79 3.87 -1.20
N ALA A 23 10.94 4.06 -0.56
CA ALA A 23 11.00 4.69 0.76
C ALA A 23 10.60 6.17 0.68
N THR A 24 11.10 6.88 -0.32
CA THR A 24 10.75 8.28 -0.59
C THR A 24 9.26 8.41 -0.94
N ALA A 25 8.74 7.52 -1.79
CA ALA A 25 7.33 7.46 -2.14
C ALA A 25 6.44 7.18 -0.91
N ALA A 26 6.83 6.24 -0.05
CA ALA A 26 6.11 5.95 1.19
C ALA A 26 6.09 7.16 2.14
N ASP A 27 7.23 7.83 2.34
CA ASP A 27 7.32 8.99 3.20
C ASP A 27 6.50 10.17 2.68
N SER A 28 6.56 10.44 1.37
CA SER A 28 5.74 11.46 0.70
C SER A 28 4.26 11.12 0.78
N ALA A 29 3.86 9.90 0.41
CA ALA A 29 2.47 9.45 0.45
C ALA A 29 1.86 9.58 1.85
N LEU A 30 2.60 9.17 2.89
CA LEU A 30 2.15 9.30 4.28
C LEU A 30 2.06 10.76 4.71
N ALA A 31 3.05 11.58 4.40
CA ALA A 31 3.05 13.00 4.77
C ALA A 31 1.88 13.75 4.12
N GLU A 32 1.66 13.52 2.83
CA GLU A 32 0.60 14.14 2.05
C GLU A 32 -0.79 13.65 2.47
N ALA A 33 -0.94 12.35 2.75
CA ALA A 33 -2.19 11.79 3.26
C ALA A 33 -2.55 12.36 4.65
N LEU A 34 -1.59 12.44 5.57
CA LEU A 34 -1.82 13.06 6.89
C LEU A 34 -2.17 14.54 6.78
N ALA A 35 -1.46 15.30 5.94
CA ALA A 35 -1.75 16.71 5.71
C ALA A 35 -3.13 16.93 5.07
N SER A 36 -3.51 16.07 4.11
CA SER A 36 -4.84 16.10 3.51
C SER A 36 -5.94 15.78 4.53
N CYS A 37 -5.75 14.73 5.33
CA CYS A 37 -6.66 14.35 6.40
C CYS A 37 -6.83 15.48 7.42
N ALA A 38 -5.75 16.14 7.83
CA ALA A 38 -5.81 17.27 8.76
C ALA A 38 -6.70 18.39 8.22
N ARG A 39 -6.52 18.76 6.93
CA ARG A 39 -7.36 19.77 6.29
C ARG A 39 -8.83 19.37 6.21
N LYS A 40 -9.12 18.12 5.83
CA LYS A 40 -10.51 17.61 5.72
C LYS A 40 -11.23 17.53 7.07
N MET A 41 -10.47 17.24 8.13
CA MET A 41 -11.01 17.17 9.49
C MET A 41 -10.97 18.51 10.23
N HIS A 42 -10.49 19.59 9.59
CA HIS A 42 -10.27 20.89 10.23
C HIS A 42 -9.39 20.82 11.49
N LEU A 43 -8.36 19.95 11.46
CA LEU A 43 -7.38 19.80 12.51
C LEU A 43 -6.16 20.70 12.27
N ALA A 44 -5.42 20.99 13.33
CA ALA A 44 -4.27 21.89 13.28
C ALA A 44 -3.13 21.36 12.39
N ASP A 45 -2.81 20.07 12.50
CA ASP A 45 -1.67 19.46 11.81
C ASP A 45 -1.78 17.92 11.71
N ALA A 46 -0.75 17.31 11.10
CA ALA A 46 -0.62 15.86 10.97
C ALA A 46 -0.50 15.12 12.32
N GLY A 47 0.06 15.75 13.36
CA GLY A 47 0.17 15.16 14.69
C GLY A 47 -1.19 15.00 15.37
N ALA A 48 -2.09 15.97 15.17
CA ALA A 48 -3.49 15.84 15.58
C ALA A 48 -4.15 14.65 14.88
N VAL A 49 -3.97 14.48 13.56
CA VAL A 49 -4.48 13.30 12.83
C VAL A 49 -3.96 12.00 13.42
N LEU A 50 -2.65 11.89 13.66
CA LEU A 50 -2.06 10.69 14.29
C LEU A 50 -2.69 10.37 15.65
N THR A 51 -2.95 11.40 16.45
CA THR A 51 -3.64 11.23 17.75
C THR A 51 -5.05 10.65 17.57
N HIS A 52 -5.80 11.12 16.57
CA HIS A 52 -7.13 10.57 16.25
C HIS A 52 -7.03 9.12 15.74
N LEU A 53 -6.07 8.82 14.87
CA LEU A 53 -5.84 7.46 14.35
C LEU A 53 -5.50 6.47 15.47
N GLN A 54 -4.63 6.87 16.40
CA GLN A 54 -4.26 6.09 17.59
C GLN A 54 -5.46 5.81 18.51
N ARG A 55 -6.42 6.74 18.58
CA ARG A 55 -7.64 6.60 19.38
C ARG A 55 -8.74 5.78 18.71
N GLY A 56 -8.51 5.27 17.50
CA GLY A 56 -9.55 4.51 16.81
C GLY A 56 -10.61 5.37 16.12
N ASP A 57 -10.35 6.66 15.90
CA ASP A 57 -11.31 7.55 15.23
C ASP A 57 -11.58 7.06 13.80
N ARG A 58 -12.80 6.59 13.57
CA ARG A 58 -13.23 6.02 12.27
C ARG A 58 -13.23 7.06 11.16
N THR A 59 -13.57 8.32 11.46
CA THR A 59 -13.59 9.40 10.47
C THR A 59 -12.17 9.76 10.04
N ALA A 60 -11.25 9.89 11.01
CA ALA A 60 -9.84 10.11 10.71
C ALA A 60 -9.26 8.98 9.86
N ARG A 61 -9.62 7.74 10.20
CA ARG A 61 -9.19 6.56 9.48
C ARG A 61 -9.68 6.54 8.04
N ALA A 62 -10.98 6.72 7.82
CA ALA A 62 -11.55 6.72 6.47
C ALA A 62 -10.92 7.81 5.58
N TYR A 63 -10.69 9.02 6.09
CA TYR A 63 -10.01 10.07 5.32
C TYR A 63 -8.56 9.74 5.05
N PHE A 64 -7.83 9.24 6.05
CA PHE A 64 -6.43 8.87 5.92
C PHE A 64 -6.24 7.71 4.92
N GLU A 65 -7.03 6.64 5.02
CA GLU A 65 -6.93 5.47 4.14
C GLU A 65 -7.24 5.83 2.70
N TYR A 66 -8.30 6.60 2.45
CA TYR A 66 -8.61 7.08 1.11
C TYR A 66 -7.49 7.95 0.54
N ASP A 67 -6.98 8.91 1.32
CA ASP A 67 -5.92 9.79 0.85
C ASP A 67 -4.59 9.04 0.63
N LEU A 68 -4.27 8.08 1.50
CA LEU A 68 -3.10 7.25 1.34
C LEU A 68 -3.20 6.36 0.09
N ALA A 69 -4.36 5.72 -0.12
CA ALA A 69 -4.64 4.94 -1.32
C ALA A 69 -4.43 5.76 -2.60
N GLN A 70 -4.92 6.99 -2.62
CA GLN A 70 -4.76 7.88 -3.76
C GLN A 70 -3.28 8.21 -4.02
N ARG A 71 -2.49 8.57 -2.99
CA ARG A 71 -1.06 8.88 -3.16
C ARG A 71 -0.23 7.67 -3.56
N VAL A 72 -0.51 6.51 -2.97
CA VAL A 72 0.11 5.24 -3.37
C VAL A 72 -0.17 4.95 -4.84
N ALA A 73 -1.42 5.11 -5.27
CA ALA A 73 -1.82 4.90 -6.64
C ALA A 73 -1.12 5.84 -7.64
N GLU A 74 -1.00 7.12 -7.28
CA GLU A 74 -0.24 8.12 -8.04
C GLU A 74 1.24 7.72 -8.20
N HIS A 75 1.88 7.25 -7.13
CA HIS A 75 3.26 6.77 -7.18
C HIS A 75 3.42 5.51 -8.04
N LEU A 76 2.54 4.52 -7.89
CA LEU A 76 2.58 3.30 -8.71
C LEU A 76 2.43 3.63 -10.20
N GLY A 77 1.48 4.51 -10.53
CA GLY A 77 1.23 4.94 -11.90
C GLY A 77 2.35 5.77 -12.53
N ALA A 78 3.13 6.49 -11.71
CA ALA A 78 4.29 7.25 -12.14
C ALA A 78 5.56 6.39 -12.30
N LEU A 79 5.70 5.33 -11.50
CA LEU A 79 6.90 4.49 -11.46
C LEU A 79 6.84 3.30 -12.42
N ASP A 80 5.65 2.81 -12.76
CA ASP A 80 5.50 1.64 -13.63
C ASP A 80 4.50 1.90 -14.78
N GLU A 81 5.00 1.81 -16.02
CA GLU A 81 4.23 2.03 -17.23
C GLU A 81 3.21 0.93 -17.53
N GLU A 82 3.24 -0.21 -16.84
CA GLU A 82 2.21 -1.23 -17.01
C GLU A 82 0.93 -0.83 -16.27
N VAL A 83 0.98 0.00 -15.23
CA VAL A 83 -0.18 0.40 -14.42
C VAL A 83 -1.12 1.30 -15.24
N ARG A 84 -2.38 0.86 -15.43
CA ARG A 84 -3.42 1.58 -16.16
C ARG A 84 -4.39 2.30 -15.25
N ALA A 85 -4.76 1.67 -14.15
CA ALA A 85 -5.65 2.23 -13.15
C ALA A 85 -5.43 1.54 -11.80
N VAL A 86 -5.79 2.24 -10.72
CA VAL A 86 -5.80 1.68 -9.37
C VAL A 86 -7.14 1.98 -8.74
N TYR A 87 -7.69 0.97 -8.07
CA TYR A 87 -8.98 1.03 -7.42
C TYR A 87 -8.83 0.71 -5.94
N LEU A 88 -9.50 1.49 -5.09
CA LEU A 88 -9.75 1.15 -3.71
C LEU A 88 -11.01 0.28 -3.65
N TYR A 89 -10.90 -0.90 -3.07
CA TYR A 89 -12.02 -1.79 -2.85
C TYR A 89 -12.28 -1.86 -1.35
N ASP A 90 -13.52 -1.64 -0.95
CA ASP A 90 -13.91 -1.94 0.42
C ASP A 90 -14.26 -3.42 0.48
N ALA A 91 -13.44 -4.17 1.22
CA ALA A 91 -13.64 -5.59 1.35
C ALA A 91 -14.74 -5.94 2.35
N GLU A 92 -15.44 -4.96 2.96
CA GLU A 92 -16.41 -5.17 4.04
C GLU A 92 -17.14 -6.50 3.87
N ALA A 93 -16.62 -7.47 4.62
CA ALA A 93 -17.40 -8.55 5.14
C ALA A 93 -18.58 -7.90 5.84
N THR A 94 -19.75 -8.49 5.63
CA THR A 94 -21.00 -8.12 6.26
C THR A 94 -20.80 -7.54 7.67
N PRO A 95 -21.53 -6.49 8.08
CA PRO A 95 -21.42 -5.83 9.40
C PRO A 95 -21.58 -6.74 10.63
N GLU A 96 -21.80 -8.03 10.40
CA GLU A 96 -21.81 -9.14 11.35
C GLU A 96 -20.40 -9.58 11.79
N ASP A 97 -19.32 -9.18 11.11
CA ASP A 97 -17.94 -9.58 11.48
C ASP A 97 -17.29 -8.66 12.53
N SER A 98 -17.95 -7.54 12.91
CA SER A 98 -17.46 -6.63 13.96
C SER A 98 -17.75 -7.10 15.40
N VAL A 99 -18.24 -8.33 15.60
CA VAL A 99 -18.86 -8.80 16.85
C VAL A 99 -17.90 -8.91 18.05
N PHE A 100 -16.58 -8.80 17.86
CA PHE A 100 -15.62 -9.06 18.95
C PHE A 100 -14.72 -7.89 19.36
N GLY A 101 -14.98 -6.66 18.92
CA GLY A 101 -14.36 -5.46 19.50
C GLY A 101 -12.83 -5.36 19.34
N GLU A 102 -12.19 -6.30 18.65
CA GLU A 102 -10.80 -6.19 18.23
C GLU A 102 -10.74 -5.30 17.00
N VAL A 103 -10.21 -4.09 17.18
CA VAL A 103 -9.85 -3.21 16.08
C VAL A 103 -8.59 -3.79 15.44
N ALA A 104 -8.76 -4.81 14.61
CA ALA A 104 -7.70 -5.17 13.66
C ALA A 104 -7.34 -3.90 12.86
N PRO A 105 -6.05 -3.61 12.62
CA PRO A 105 -5.70 -2.53 11.72
C PRO A 105 -6.35 -2.82 10.37
N SER A 106 -7.25 -1.92 9.94
CA SER A 106 -7.94 -2.02 8.67
C SER A 106 -6.91 -1.97 7.55
N LEU A 107 -6.95 -2.95 6.66
CA LEU A 107 -6.08 -3.01 5.50
C LEU A 107 -6.68 -2.19 4.38
N ILE A 108 -5.85 -1.39 3.72
CA ILE A 108 -6.27 -0.65 2.53
C ILE A 108 -6.19 -1.64 1.36
N HIS A 109 -7.35 -2.10 0.88
CA HIS A 109 -7.40 -3.05 -0.23
C HIS A 109 -7.35 -2.32 -1.57
N LEU A 110 -6.32 -2.59 -2.37
CA LEU A 110 -6.10 -2.00 -3.68
C LEU A 110 -6.18 -3.05 -4.78
N ILE A 111 -6.84 -2.72 -5.88
CA ILE A 111 -6.76 -3.47 -7.13
C ILE A 111 -5.98 -2.62 -8.14
N VAL A 112 -4.81 -3.12 -8.53
CA VAL A 112 -3.95 -2.50 -9.54
C VAL A 112 -4.26 -3.16 -10.88
N TRP A 113 -4.93 -2.44 -11.77
CA TRP A 113 -5.10 -2.87 -13.15
C TRP A 113 -3.86 -2.48 -13.94
N ALA A 114 -3.09 -3.49 -14.33
CA ALA A 114 -1.93 -3.35 -15.20
C ALA A 114 -2.23 -3.91 -16.61
N GLN A 115 -1.48 -3.45 -17.61
CA GLN A 115 -1.50 -4.07 -18.93
C GLN A 115 -1.04 -5.52 -18.86
N ARG A 116 0.06 -5.78 -18.15
CA ARG A 116 0.55 -7.12 -17.79
C ARG A 116 1.04 -7.14 -16.36
N GLU A 117 0.87 -8.28 -15.71
CA GLU A 117 1.54 -8.53 -14.44
C GLU A 117 3.04 -8.78 -14.68
N THR A 118 3.89 -7.93 -14.09
CA THR A 118 5.34 -8.06 -14.19
C THR A 118 5.98 -8.30 -12.83
N LYS A 119 7.17 -8.93 -12.82
CA LYS A 119 7.97 -9.08 -11.61
C LYS A 119 8.46 -7.74 -11.05
N ALA A 120 8.65 -6.74 -11.92
CA ALA A 120 9.05 -5.39 -11.54
C ALA A 120 7.94 -4.69 -10.75
N LEU A 121 6.71 -4.68 -11.27
CA LEU A 121 5.54 -4.14 -10.59
C LEU A 121 5.30 -4.80 -9.23
N ASN A 122 5.35 -6.14 -9.19
CA ASN A 122 5.24 -6.90 -7.94
C ASN A 122 6.33 -6.49 -6.93
N SER A 123 7.59 -6.36 -7.38
CA SER A 123 8.70 -5.96 -6.51
C SER A 123 8.56 -4.53 -5.99
N LEU A 124 8.04 -3.62 -6.83
CA LEU A 124 7.75 -2.24 -6.44
C LEU A 124 6.66 -2.18 -5.35
N ILE A 125 5.55 -2.89 -5.54
CA ILE A 125 4.46 -2.95 -4.56
C ILE A 125 4.96 -3.51 -3.22
N VAL A 126 5.72 -4.61 -3.25
CA VAL A 126 6.30 -5.19 -2.02
C VAL A 126 7.26 -4.22 -1.33
N ALA A 127 8.11 -3.52 -2.09
CA ALA A 127 9.03 -2.54 -1.54
C ALA A 127 8.29 -1.35 -0.90
N LEU A 128 7.23 -0.87 -1.56
CA LEU A 128 6.40 0.23 -1.09
C LEU A 128 5.62 -0.16 0.16
N GLU A 129 4.98 -1.33 0.18
CA GLU A 129 4.24 -1.85 1.34
C GLU A 129 5.15 -1.96 2.56
N ARG A 130 6.34 -2.56 2.41
CA ARG A 130 7.31 -2.65 3.50
C ARG A 130 7.71 -1.28 4.03
N ALA A 131 7.94 -0.31 3.14
CA ALA A 131 8.30 1.05 3.53
C ALA A 131 7.14 1.76 4.25
N LEU A 132 5.92 1.64 3.74
CA LEU A 132 4.72 2.20 4.35
C LEU A 132 4.46 1.62 5.74
N VAL A 133 4.51 0.29 5.89
CA VAL A 133 4.34 -0.39 7.17
C VAL A 133 5.36 0.13 8.18
N GLN A 134 6.64 0.16 7.80
CA GLN A 134 7.70 0.64 8.69
C GLN A 134 7.45 2.10 9.13
N ARG A 135 7.22 3.00 8.17
CA ARG A 135 7.06 4.44 8.45
C ARG A 135 5.79 4.74 9.21
N TYR A 136 4.69 4.05 8.91
CA TYR A 136 3.43 4.24 9.60
C TYR A 136 3.53 3.71 11.03
N ALA A 137 4.06 2.50 11.23
CA ALA A 137 4.29 1.90 12.55
C ALA A 137 5.10 2.81 13.47
N GLU A 138 6.19 3.40 12.95
CA GLU A 138 7.02 4.38 13.66
C GLU A 138 6.20 5.60 14.11
N ARG A 139 5.28 6.11 13.27
CA ARG A 139 4.47 7.31 13.55
C ARG A 139 3.32 7.06 14.52
N ILE A 140 2.66 5.90 14.44
CA ILE A 140 1.52 5.57 15.30
C ILE A 140 1.92 4.82 16.58
N GLY A 141 3.17 4.40 16.71
CA GLY A 141 3.65 3.65 17.87
C GLY A 141 3.18 2.19 17.88
N ALA A 142 3.06 1.58 16.70
CA ALA A 142 2.56 0.20 16.53
C ALA A 142 3.63 -0.71 15.91
N PRO A 143 4.69 -1.10 16.66
CA PRO A 143 5.82 -1.88 16.12
C PRO A 143 5.44 -3.30 15.65
N GLY A 144 4.25 -3.78 16.00
CA GLY A 144 3.69 -5.06 15.56
C GLY A 144 2.86 -4.99 14.27
N LEU A 145 2.77 -3.84 13.61
CA LEU A 145 2.04 -3.71 12.34
C LEU A 145 2.76 -4.50 11.25
N MET A 146 2.07 -5.49 10.67
CA MET A 146 2.63 -6.38 9.64
C MET A 146 2.27 -5.96 8.21
N CYS A 147 1.11 -5.36 8.03
CA CYS A 147 0.59 -4.90 6.74
C CYS A 147 -0.25 -3.64 6.91
N LEU A 148 -0.29 -2.83 5.87
CA LEU A 148 -1.08 -1.61 5.72
C LEU A 148 -1.88 -1.65 4.41
N LEU A 149 -1.28 -2.17 3.34
CA LEU A 149 -1.95 -2.39 2.06
C LEU A 149 -2.14 -3.88 1.78
N ASP A 150 -3.28 -4.23 1.20
CA ASP A 150 -3.51 -5.50 0.53
C ASP A 150 -3.73 -5.22 -0.96
N THR A 151 -2.71 -5.47 -1.78
CA THR A 151 -2.72 -5.07 -3.18
C THR A 151 -2.81 -6.29 -4.09
N GLN A 152 -3.82 -6.30 -4.95
CA GLN A 152 -4.08 -7.34 -5.94
C GLN A 152 -3.82 -6.78 -7.34
N ILE A 153 -2.95 -7.44 -8.10
CA ILE A 153 -2.66 -7.05 -9.49
C ILE A 153 -3.60 -7.83 -10.41
N VAL A 154 -4.20 -7.14 -11.37
CA VAL A 154 -4.98 -7.75 -12.45
C VAL A 154 -4.48 -7.27 -13.79
N ASP A 155 -4.36 -8.17 -14.74
CA ASP A 155 -3.98 -7.84 -16.10
C ASP A 155 -5.19 -7.63 -17.04
N ASP A 156 -4.92 -7.17 -18.27
CA ASP A 156 -5.95 -7.02 -19.30
C ASP A 156 -6.72 -8.31 -19.57
N ALA A 157 -6.08 -9.47 -19.49
CA ALA A 157 -6.73 -10.75 -19.75
C ALA A 157 -7.77 -11.07 -18.67
N GLN A 158 -7.44 -10.86 -17.40
CA GLN A 158 -8.35 -11.07 -16.28
C GLN A 158 -9.52 -10.09 -16.29
N VAL A 159 -9.27 -8.81 -16.62
CA VAL A 159 -10.33 -7.80 -16.73
C VAL A 159 -11.28 -8.11 -17.88
N ASN A 160 -10.74 -8.46 -19.05
CA ASN A 160 -11.55 -8.78 -20.23
C ASN A 160 -12.34 -10.09 -20.05
N ALA A 161 -11.72 -11.11 -19.47
CA ALA A 161 -12.36 -12.39 -19.18
C ALA A 161 -13.29 -12.34 -17.95
N ARG A 162 -13.26 -11.24 -17.18
CA ARG A 162 -13.98 -11.07 -15.91
C ARG A 162 -13.71 -12.21 -14.93
N THR A 163 -12.44 -12.50 -14.70
CA THR A 163 -11.99 -13.55 -13.78
C THR A 163 -11.24 -12.97 -12.59
N GLY A 164 -11.30 -13.66 -11.45
CA GLY A 164 -10.67 -13.21 -10.20
C GLY A 164 -11.06 -11.78 -9.81
N TYR A 165 -10.08 -10.99 -9.36
CA TYR A 165 -10.28 -9.56 -9.03
C TYR A 165 -10.65 -8.70 -10.25
N GLY A 166 -10.36 -9.15 -11.49
CA GLY A 166 -10.76 -8.46 -12.71
C GLY A 166 -12.28 -8.39 -12.90
N ALA A 167 -13.01 -9.38 -12.35
CA ALA A 167 -14.48 -9.38 -12.34
C ALA A 167 -15.06 -8.24 -11.48
N LEU A 168 -14.38 -7.87 -10.39
CA LEU A 168 -14.86 -6.86 -9.44
C LEU A 168 -14.94 -5.47 -10.05
N LEU A 169 -14.06 -5.16 -11.02
CA LEU A 169 -14.06 -3.86 -11.70
C LEU A 169 -15.36 -3.59 -12.47
N ALA A 170 -16.07 -4.65 -12.86
CA ALA A 170 -17.37 -4.59 -13.53
C ALA A 170 -18.56 -4.88 -12.59
N SER A 171 -18.32 -5.08 -11.29
CA SER A 171 -19.37 -5.36 -10.31
C SER A 171 -20.30 -4.15 -10.14
N LEU A 172 -21.62 -4.41 -10.13
CA LEU A 172 -22.64 -3.38 -9.87
C LEU A 172 -22.90 -3.16 -8.39
N HIS A 173 -22.66 -4.19 -7.55
CA HIS A 173 -23.01 -4.17 -6.13
C HIS A 173 -21.84 -3.78 -5.24
N HIS A 174 -20.62 -4.11 -5.63
CA HIS A 174 -19.40 -3.85 -4.86
C HIS A 174 -18.35 -3.21 -5.77
N ARG A 175 -18.74 -2.14 -6.46
CA ARG A 175 -17.87 -1.49 -7.46
C ARG A 175 -16.70 -0.81 -6.74
N PRO A 176 -15.45 -1.20 -6.99
CA PRO A 176 -14.29 -0.52 -6.45
C PRO A 176 -14.26 0.96 -6.87
N VAL A 177 -13.80 1.82 -5.97
CA VAL A 177 -13.63 3.25 -6.21
C VAL A 177 -12.33 3.46 -6.98
N GLN A 178 -12.41 4.01 -8.19
CA GLN A 178 -11.21 4.35 -8.95
C GLN A 178 -10.51 5.54 -8.29
N VAL A 179 -9.30 5.32 -7.75
CA VAL A 179 -8.50 6.35 -7.10
C VAL A 179 -7.45 6.96 -8.04
N TRP A 180 -7.10 6.25 -9.11
CA TRP A 180 -6.15 6.73 -10.12
C TRP A 180 -6.36 6.04 -11.47
N LYS A 181 -6.03 6.75 -12.55
CA LYS A 181 -6.02 6.23 -13.93
C LYS A 181 -5.06 7.02 -14.83
N ARG A 182 -4.41 6.33 -15.77
CA ARG A 182 -3.62 6.94 -16.84
C ARG A 182 -4.46 7.46 -18.01
#